data_AF-A0AAV5YVP4-F1
#
_entry.id   AF-A0AAV5YVP4-F1
#
_cell.length_a   1.000
_cell.length_b   1.000
_cell.length_c   1.000
_cell.angle_alpha   90.00
_cell.angle_beta   90.00
_cell.angle_gamma   90.00
#
_symmetry.space_group_name_H-M   'P 1'
#
loop_
_entity.id
_entity.type
_entity.pdbx_description
1 polymer ?
#
loop_
_entity_poly.entity_id
_entity_poly.type
_entity_poly.pdbx_seq_one_letter_code
_entity_poly.pdbx_strand_id
1 'polypeptide(L)'
;PDATQAVLSGRAYATLGGNTTIVYAASKNPQFVADLELKDTRAHWAAPVPKSNPRLRAELQDALDCMKKDGTIARMSEKWFGRKPAPDGLEVVITPGYGVPGMPGYDPTPHELKCN
;
A
#
# COMPACT_ATOMS: atom_id res chain seq x y z
N PRO A 1 2.23 16.73 -7.29
CA PRO A 1 1.95 17.58 -8.48
C PRO A 1 3.24 18.13 -9.10
N ASP A 2 4.12 18.71 -8.28
CA ASP A 2 5.29 19.43 -8.80
C ASP A 2 6.37 18.52 -9.40
N ALA A 3 6.68 17.37 -8.78
CA ALA A 3 7.73 16.48 -9.28
C ALA A 3 7.37 15.80 -10.62
N THR A 4 6.12 15.35 -10.79
CA THR A 4 5.62 14.82 -12.07
C THR A 4 5.63 15.88 -13.16
N GLN A 5 5.24 17.12 -12.84
CA GLN A 5 5.26 18.23 -13.79
C GLN A 5 6.69 18.63 -14.19
N ALA A 6 7.66 18.51 -13.30
CA ALA A 6 9.07 18.71 -13.64
C ALA A 6 9.54 17.72 -14.72
N VAL A 7 9.08 16.46 -14.68
CA VAL A 7 9.35 15.48 -15.74
C VAL A 7 8.63 15.85 -17.04
N LEU A 8 7.33 16.12 -16.97
CA LEU A 8 6.51 16.44 -18.14
C LEU A 8 6.98 17.70 -18.89
N SER A 9 7.53 18.68 -18.17
CA SER A 9 8.08 19.93 -18.74
C SER A 9 9.55 19.83 -19.17
N GLY A 10 10.19 18.66 -18.98
CA GLY A 10 11.60 18.46 -19.32
C GLY A 10 12.60 19.10 -18.35
N ARG A 11 12.16 19.57 -17.17
CA ARG A 11 13.04 20.10 -16.11
C ARG A 11 13.77 19.00 -15.33
N ALA A 12 13.21 17.80 -15.33
CA ALA A 12 13.81 16.60 -14.75
C ALA A 12 13.66 15.43 -15.72
N TYR A 13 14.60 14.48 -15.68
CA TYR A 13 14.53 13.26 -16.50
C TYR A 13 13.52 12.25 -15.94
N ALA A 14 13.48 12.09 -14.62
CA ALA A 14 12.60 11.14 -13.92
C ALA A 14 12.21 11.67 -12.53
N THR A 15 11.18 11.07 -11.95
CA THR A 15 10.77 11.29 -10.55
C THR A 15 10.64 9.95 -9.85
N LEU A 16 11.08 9.89 -8.59
CA LEU A 16 10.89 8.73 -7.72
C LEU A 16 9.80 9.03 -6.70
N GLY A 17 8.86 8.11 -6.51
CA GLY A 17 7.75 8.27 -5.58
C GLY A 17 7.10 6.92 -5.26
N GLY A 18 6.11 6.94 -4.36
CA GLY A 18 5.35 5.74 -4.04
C GLY A 18 4.68 5.16 -5.29
N ASN A 19 4.72 3.83 -5.44
CA ASN A 19 4.25 3.14 -6.64
C ASN A 19 2.80 3.51 -7.01
N THR A 20 1.90 3.56 -6.03
CA THR A 20 0.49 3.96 -6.21
C THR A 20 0.35 5.38 -6.76
N THR A 21 1.18 6.33 -6.29
CA THR A 21 1.18 7.71 -6.80
C THR A 21 1.67 7.79 -8.24
N ILE A 22 2.76 7.07 -8.57
CA ILE A 22 3.34 7.06 -9.92
C ILE A 22 2.38 6.39 -10.91
N VAL A 23 1.82 5.22 -10.57
CA VAL A 23 0.86 4.50 -11.42
C VAL A 23 -0.41 5.31 -11.63
N TYR A 24 -0.94 5.94 -10.57
CA TYR A 24 -2.09 6.82 -10.71
C TYR A 24 -1.79 8.01 -11.63
N ALA A 25 -0.66 8.69 -11.44
CA ALA A 25 -0.26 9.81 -12.29
C ALA A 25 -0.11 9.42 -13.77
N ALA A 26 0.50 8.26 -14.05
CA ALA A 26 0.64 7.71 -15.40
C ALA A 26 -0.73 7.37 -16.02
N SER A 27 -1.67 6.82 -15.23
CA SER A 27 -3.03 6.53 -15.70
C SER A 27 -3.83 7.79 -16.11
N LYS A 28 -3.41 8.97 -15.64
CA LYS A 28 -4.05 10.26 -15.97
C LYS A 28 -3.31 11.05 -17.04
N ASN A 29 -2.07 10.69 -17.39
CA ASN A 29 -1.22 11.46 -18.31
C ASN A 29 -0.46 10.52 -19.26
N PRO A 30 -0.87 10.38 -20.53
CA PRO A 30 -0.24 9.44 -21.47
C PRO A 30 1.21 9.78 -21.83
N GLN A 31 1.66 11.01 -21.54
CA GLN A 31 3.06 11.45 -21.71
C GLN A 31 3.97 11.05 -20.53
N PHE A 32 3.42 10.41 -19.50
CA PHE A 32 4.16 10.00 -18.31
C PHE A 32 4.05 8.49 -18.13
N VAL A 33 5.20 7.81 -18.03
CA VAL A 33 5.27 6.35 -17.95
C VAL A 33 5.75 5.93 -16.56
N ALA A 34 5.07 4.95 -15.96
CA ALA A 34 5.53 4.26 -14.75
C ALA A 34 6.55 3.18 -15.13
N ASP A 35 7.81 3.58 -15.30
CA ASP A 35 8.83 2.76 -15.96
C ASP A 35 9.48 1.69 -15.05
N LEU A 36 9.96 2.09 -13.86
CA LEU A 36 10.71 1.20 -12.95
C LEU A 36 10.05 1.12 -11.56
N GLU A 37 9.81 -0.10 -11.08
CA GLU A 37 9.33 -0.39 -9.72
C GLU A 37 10.42 -1.08 -8.89
N LEU A 38 10.83 -0.46 -7.77
CA LEU A 38 11.84 -0.99 -6.83
C LEU A 38 11.21 -2.01 -5.87
N LYS A 39 11.12 -3.28 -6.29
CA LYS A 39 10.40 -4.34 -5.57
C LYS A 39 11.03 -4.73 -4.23
N ASP A 40 12.35 -4.59 -4.09
CA ASP A 40 13.08 -5.08 -2.91
C ASP A 40 12.89 -4.21 -1.66
N THR A 41 12.48 -2.95 -1.83
CA THR A 41 12.31 -2.02 -0.70
C THR A 41 11.12 -2.36 0.18
N ARG A 42 10.10 -3.05 -0.37
CA ARG A 42 8.82 -3.42 0.26
C ARG A 42 8.26 -2.31 1.17
N ALA A 43 8.35 -1.06 0.73
CA ALA A 43 7.80 0.08 1.46
C ALA A 43 6.27 0.01 1.43
N HIS A 44 5.69 -0.42 2.55
CA HIS A 44 4.25 -0.59 2.68
C HIS A 44 3.59 0.67 3.24
N TRP A 45 2.46 1.06 2.67
CA TRP A 45 1.60 2.10 3.23
C TRP A 45 0.93 1.58 4.51
N ALA A 46 0.79 2.45 5.50
CA ALA A 46 0.17 2.13 6.79
C ALA A 46 -0.71 3.29 7.27
N ALA A 47 -1.69 2.98 8.11
CA ALA A 47 -2.45 3.98 8.87
C ALA A 47 -1.74 4.20 10.22
N PRO A 48 -1.05 5.34 10.42
CA PRO A 48 -0.33 5.58 11.66
C PRO A 48 -1.29 5.84 12.83
N VAL A 49 -0.95 5.30 14.00
CA VAL A 49 -1.64 5.57 15.28
C VAL A 49 -0.60 5.95 16.36
N PRO A 50 -1.01 6.60 17.47
CA PRO A 50 -0.09 6.90 18.56
C PRO A 50 0.61 5.64 19.09
N LYS A 51 1.92 5.73 19.36
CA LYS A 51 2.71 4.59 19.88
C LYS A 51 2.19 4.03 21.21
N SER A 52 1.55 4.88 22.02
CA SER A 52 0.93 4.50 23.29
C SER A 52 -0.42 3.80 23.14
N ASN A 53 -0.92 3.59 21.91
CA ASN A 53 -2.23 2.97 21.65
C ASN A 53 -2.13 1.76 20.72
N PRO A 54 -1.54 0.64 21.17
CA PRO A 54 -1.47 -0.59 20.38
C PRO A 54 -2.86 -1.23 20.14
N ARG A 55 -3.84 -0.95 21.01
CA ARG A 55 -5.21 -1.45 20.88
C ARG A 55 -5.89 -0.90 19.61
N LEU A 56 -5.80 0.41 19.36
CA LEU A 56 -6.36 1.02 18.15
C LEU A 56 -5.68 0.47 16.88
N ARG A 57 -4.37 0.22 16.93
CA ARG A 57 -3.65 -0.42 15.81
C ARG A 57 -4.22 -1.79 15.49
N ALA A 58 -4.47 -2.61 16.53
CA ALA A 58 -5.02 -3.94 16.37
C ALA A 58 -6.43 -3.90 15.79
N GLU A 59 -7.32 -3.05 16.32
CA GLU A 59 -8.69 -2.88 15.81
C GLU A 59 -8.73 -2.45 14.33
N LEU A 60 -7.85 -1.52 13.94
CA LEU A 60 -7.74 -1.10 12.53
C LEU A 60 -7.21 -2.23 11.64
N GLN A 61 -6.24 -3.01 12.12
CA GLN A 61 -5.68 -4.11 11.36
C GLN A 61 -6.69 -5.26 11.21
N ASP A 62 -7.48 -5.59 12.23
CA ASP A 62 -8.53 -6.60 12.13
C ASP A 62 -9.55 -6.24 11.04
N ALA A 63 -9.99 -4.98 11.00
CA ALA A 63 -10.87 -4.49 9.96
C ALA A 63 -10.24 -4.60 8.57
N LEU A 64 -8.97 -4.19 8.45
CA LEU A 64 -8.22 -4.25 7.19
C LEU A 64 -8.03 -5.70 6.73
N ASP A 65 -7.73 -6.63 7.63
CA ASP A 65 -7.53 -8.04 7.32
C ASP A 65 -8.85 -8.70 6.87
N CYS A 66 -9.98 -8.31 7.46
CA CYS A 66 -11.29 -8.72 6.94
C CYS A 66 -11.57 -8.18 5.53
N MET A 67 -11.23 -6.92 5.25
CA MET A 67 -11.34 -6.34 3.90
C MET A 67 -10.35 -6.93 2.88
N LYS A 68 -9.24 -7.52 3.34
CA LYS A 68 -8.35 -8.31 2.48
C LYS A 68 -8.96 -9.68 2.20
N LYS A 69 -9.48 -10.34 3.24
CA LYS A 69 -10.11 -11.66 3.16
C LYS A 69 -11.29 -11.69 2.18
N ASP A 70 -12.12 -10.65 2.17
CA ASP A 70 -13.28 -10.54 1.26
C ASP A 70 -12.96 -9.92 -0.11
N GLY A 71 -11.68 -9.59 -0.35
CA GLY A 71 -11.18 -8.98 -1.58
C GLY A 71 -11.55 -7.50 -1.78
N THR A 72 -12.12 -6.82 -0.79
CA THR A 72 -12.46 -5.39 -0.88
C THR A 72 -11.22 -4.54 -1.14
N ILE A 73 -10.11 -4.79 -0.45
CA ILE A 73 -8.85 -4.06 -0.67
C ILE A 73 -8.32 -4.31 -2.09
N ALA A 74 -8.36 -5.55 -2.57
CA ALA A 74 -7.91 -5.88 -3.92
C ALA A 74 -8.74 -5.17 -5.00
N ARG A 75 -10.08 -5.18 -4.89
CA ARG A 75 -10.99 -4.47 -5.80
C ARG A 75 -10.78 -2.96 -5.77
N MET A 76 -10.54 -2.39 -4.57
CA MET A 76 -10.25 -0.98 -4.41
C MET A 76 -8.92 -0.61 -5.09
N SER A 77 -7.87 -1.40 -4.85
CA SER A 77 -6.56 -1.20 -5.49
C SER A 77 -6.67 -1.22 -7.02
N GLU A 78 -7.36 -2.22 -7.57
CA GLU A 78 -7.57 -2.33 -9.02
C GLU A 78 -8.37 -1.15 -9.59
N LYS A 79 -9.42 -0.71 -8.91
CA LYS A 79 -10.22 0.45 -9.32
C LYS A 79 -9.38 1.73 -9.40
N TRP A 80 -8.50 1.97 -8.44
CA TRP A 80 -7.71 3.21 -8.37
C TRP A 80 -6.45 3.18 -9.24
N PHE A 81 -5.84 2.01 -9.42
CA PHE A 81 -4.52 1.89 -10.07
C PHE A 81 -4.55 1.14 -11.41
N GLY A 82 -5.72 0.64 -11.83
CA GLY A 82 -5.93 0.05 -13.17
C GLY A 82 -5.23 -1.28 -13.39
N ARG A 83 -4.67 -1.91 -12.34
CA ARG A 83 -4.05 -3.23 -12.38
C ARG A 83 -4.54 -4.08 -11.22
N LYS A 84 -4.87 -5.34 -11.50
CA LYS A 84 -5.12 -6.33 -10.45
C LYS A 84 -3.86 -6.53 -9.61
N PRO A 85 -3.94 -6.50 -8.27
CA PRO A 85 -2.77 -6.76 -7.43
C PRO A 85 -2.28 -8.20 -7.62
N ALA A 86 -0.97 -8.39 -7.48
CA ALA A 86 -0.36 -9.72 -7.54
C ALA A 86 -0.83 -10.60 -6.36
N PRO A 87 -0.82 -11.94 -6.50
CA PRO A 87 -1.26 -12.84 -5.42
C PRO A 87 -0.48 -12.68 -4.11
N ASP A 88 0.77 -12.23 -4.19
CA ASP A 88 1.67 -11.95 -3.07
C ASP A 88 1.70 -10.47 -2.65
N GLY A 89 0.85 -9.64 -3.27
CA GLY A 89 0.70 -8.23 -2.94
C GLY A 89 0.07 -8.03 -1.56
N LEU A 90 0.45 -6.95 -0.86
CA LEU A 90 -0.06 -6.67 0.48
C LEU A 90 -1.56 -6.33 0.47
N GLU A 91 -2.11 -5.97 -0.68
CA GLU A 91 -3.54 -5.79 -0.94
C GLU A 91 -4.34 -7.08 -0.84
N VAL A 92 -3.66 -8.23 -0.95
CA VAL A 92 -4.23 -9.58 -0.93
C VAL A 92 -3.81 -10.32 0.34
N VAL A 93 -2.54 -10.22 0.71
CA VAL A 93 -1.95 -11.02 1.79
C VAL A 93 -2.28 -10.43 3.17
N ILE A 94 -2.84 -11.27 4.03
CA ILE A 94 -2.99 -11.03 5.46
C ILE A 94 -1.67 -11.39 6.14
N THR A 95 -1.08 -10.42 6.84
CA THR A 95 0.21 -10.59 7.52
C THR A 95 0.00 -11.21 8.92
N PRO A 96 0.92 -12.06 9.39
CA PRO A 96 0.79 -12.71 10.70
C PRO A 96 0.94 -11.72 11.85
N GLY A 97 0.09 -11.83 12.86
CA GLY A 97 0.12 -10.99 14.06
C GLY A 97 -0.24 -9.53 13.79
N TYR A 98 0.07 -8.65 14.74
CA TYR A 98 -0.20 -7.22 14.63
C TYR A 98 1.05 -6.42 14.28
N GLY A 99 0.98 -5.64 13.19
CA GLY A 99 2.05 -4.80 12.68
C GLY A 99 2.92 -5.53 11.65
N VAL A 100 4.01 -4.88 11.25
CA VAL A 100 4.94 -5.42 10.24
C VAL A 100 6.03 -6.24 10.91
N PRO A 101 6.24 -7.52 10.53
CA PRO A 101 7.33 -8.33 11.07
C PRO A 101 8.69 -7.64 11.00
N GLY A 102 9.44 -7.67 12.10
CA GLY A 102 10.76 -7.03 12.21
C GLY A 102 10.76 -5.53 12.50
N MET A 103 9.59 -4.88 12.57
CA MET A 103 9.49 -3.47 12.96
C MET A 103 9.20 -3.28 14.46
N PRO A 104 9.61 -2.15 15.06
CA PRO A 104 9.26 -1.82 16.44
C PRO A 104 7.74 -1.84 16.68
N GLY A 105 7.31 -2.53 17.74
CA GLY A 105 5.90 -2.67 18.09
C GLY A 105 5.17 -3.80 17.36
N TYR A 106 5.88 -4.63 16.59
CA TYR A 106 5.34 -5.89 16.08
C TYR A 106 4.96 -6.83 17.22
N ASP A 107 3.78 -7.43 17.12
CA ASP A 107 3.28 -8.46 18.04
C ASP A 107 2.98 -9.72 17.23
N PRO A 108 3.72 -10.83 17.41
CA PRO A 108 3.53 -12.06 16.65
C PRO A 108 2.31 -12.89 17.11
N THR A 109 1.58 -12.46 18.14
CA THR A 109 0.42 -13.19 18.65
C THR A 109 -0.62 -13.40 17.54
N PRO A 110 -1.01 -14.64 17.22
CA PRO A 110 -2.04 -14.89 16.22
C PRO A 110 -3.39 -14.28 16.65
N HIS A 111 -4.09 -13.67 15.71
CA HIS A 111 -5.45 -13.17 15.91
C HIS A 111 -6.45 -13.91 15.02
N GLU A 112 -7.55 -14.37 15.62
CA GLU A 112 -8.66 -14.96 14.89
C GLU A 112 -9.47 -13.84 14.22
N LEU A 113 -9.60 -13.91 12.89
CA LEU A 113 -10.35 -12.92 12.12
C LEU A 113 -11.86 -13.08 12.31
N LYS A 114 -12.45 -12.16 13.07
CA LYS A 114 -13.90 -12.04 13.26
C LYS A 114 -14.47 -11.08 12.24
N CYS A 115 -14.75 -11.59 11.05
CA CYS A 115 -15.38 -10.83 9.97
C CYS A 115 -16.90 -11.01 10.03
N ASN A 116 -17.64 -9.92 9.83
CA ASN A 116 -19.11 -9.91 9.79
C ASN A 116 -19.63 -10.17 8.38
#